data_AF-A0A950X0L8-F1
#
_entry.id   AF-A0A950X0L8-F1
#
_cell.length_a   1.000
_cell.length_b   1.000
_cell.length_c   1.000
_cell.angle_alpha   90.00
_cell.angle_beta   90.00
_cell.angle_gamma   90.00
#
_symmetry.space_group_name_H-M   'P 1'
#
loop_
_entity.id
_entity.type
_entity.pdbx_description
1 polymer ?
#
loop_
_entity_poly.entity_id
_entity_poly.type
_entity_poly.pdbx_seq_one_letter_code
_entity_poly.pdbx_strand_id
1 'polypeptide(L)'
;RAITRLLPKNRFLATLVSGLLGLVFPVCECGVVPVVRRLLDKGLPLSCGITYMLASPIVNPLVAISTFAAFRGQQPGANTVIRMVSGYVVAVLVGLAVSRLDPARILSTGVLPSSSRRRPSLRIAAMPEAPGLGARTGFFQRLIGAVQLASDDFIDTAMYFMLGAAVASVFNTAVDQRIILPLASSPVLSVAAMMVISAILTLCSTSDAFIAATFVAFPMPARMAFLVFGPMFDLKLFFLYSALLKKRAVVLLGIGLFLIVGLLSVALLPLIYAKMGG
;
A
#
# COMPACT_ATOMS: atom_id res chain seq x y z
N ARG A 1 10.08 -17.39 -12.51
CA ARG A 1 9.80 -18.85 -12.40
C ARG A 1 9.95 -19.42 -10.98
N ALA A 2 10.82 -18.90 -10.10
CA ALA A 2 10.90 -19.39 -8.70
C ALA A 2 9.69 -18.96 -7.83
N ILE A 3 9.24 -17.71 -7.94
CA ILE A 3 8.13 -17.16 -7.14
C ILE A 3 6.80 -17.89 -7.42
N THR A 4 6.54 -18.29 -8.67
CA THR A 4 5.34 -19.06 -9.04
C THR A 4 5.36 -20.50 -8.51
N ARG A 5 6.52 -21.04 -8.13
CA ARG A 5 6.62 -22.35 -7.47
C ARG A 5 6.41 -22.28 -5.96
N LEU A 6 6.65 -21.11 -5.36
CA LEU A 6 6.42 -20.88 -3.92
C LEU A 6 4.94 -20.63 -3.58
N LEU A 7 4.13 -20.21 -4.56
CA LEU A 7 2.73 -19.88 -4.34
C LEU A 7 1.84 -21.13 -4.41
N PRO A 8 0.89 -21.28 -3.47
CA PRO A 8 -0.05 -22.39 -3.48
C PRO A 8 -0.96 -22.35 -4.72
N LYS A 9 -1.38 -23.52 -5.19
CA LYS A 9 -2.24 -23.66 -6.38
C LYS A 9 -3.64 -23.05 -6.18
N ASN A 10 -4.12 -22.98 -4.94
CA ASN A 10 -5.42 -22.39 -4.63
C ASN A 10 -5.33 -20.86 -4.61
N ARG A 11 -6.15 -20.18 -5.43
CA ARG A 11 -6.20 -18.72 -5.56
C ARG A 11 -6.39 -18.02 -4.22
N PHE A 12 -7.28 -18.55 -3.37
CA PHE A 12 -7.54 -17.97 -2.05
C PHE A 12 -6.30 -17.99 -1.15
N LEU A 13 -5.64 -19.16 -1.08
CA LEU A 13 -4.45 -19.33 -0.26
C LEU A 13 -3.27 -18.51 -0.80
N ALA A 14 -3.18 -18.35 -2.13
CA ALA A 14 -2.14 -17.54 -2.77
C ALA A 14 -2.29 -16.06 -2.39
N THR A 15 -3.52 -15.53 -2.39
CA THR A 15 -3.83 -14.17 -1.93
C THR A 15 -3.45 -13.98 -0.47
N LEU A 16 -3.82 -14.91 0.41
CA LEU A 16 -3.51 -14.83 1.84
C LEU A 16 -1.99 -14.84 2.10
N VAL A 17 -1.28 -15.82 1.52
CA VAL A 17 0.19 -15.92 1.63
C VAL A 17 0.88 -14.70 1.03
N SER A 18 0.37 -14.15 -0.07
CA SER A 18 0.98 -12.96 -0.70
C SER A 18 0.93 -11.71 0.19
N GLY A 19 -0.11 -11.55 1.03
CA GLY A 19 -0.16 -10.44 1.99
C GLY A 19 0.87 -10.60 3.12
N LEU A 20 1.10 -11.84 3.57
CA LEU A 20 2.10 -12.14 4.62
C LEU A 20 3.53 -11.97 4.11
N LEU A 21 3.74 -12.01 2.79
CA LEU A 21 5.04 -11.73 2.19
C LEU A 21 5.54 -10.31 2.55
N GLY A 22 4.63 -9.38 2.85
CA GLY A 22 4.97 -8.03 3.34
C GLY A 22 5.68 -8.02 4.70
N LEU A 23 5.49 -9.05 5.53
CA LEU A 23 6.21 -9.20 6.80
C LEU A 23 7.68 -9.58 6.55
N VAL A 24 7.92 -10.43 5.54
CA VAL A 24 9.26 -10.96 5.20
C VAL A 24 10.05 -9.94 4.38
N PHE A 25 9.37 -9.24 3.47
CA PHE A 25 9.96 -8.21 2.61
C PHE A 25 9.23 -6.87 2.85
N PRO A 26 9.52 -6.19 3.97
CA PRO A 26 8.87 -4.92 4.28
C PRO A 26 9.32 -3.86 3.29
N VAL A 27 8.38 -3.40 2.47
CA VAL A 27 8.58 -2.27 1.55
C VAL A 27 7.64 -1.14 1.95
N CYS A 28 8.14 0.09 1.95
CA CYS A 28 7.32 1.27 2.17
C CYS A 28 6.29 1.43 1.03
N GLU A 29 5.19 2.13 1.31
CA GLU A 29 4.10 2.34 0.35
C GLU A 29 4.55 3.02 -0.96
N CYS A 30 5.64 3.81 -0.96
CA CYS A 30 6.19 4.40 -2.19
C CYS A 30 7.05 3.42 -2.99
N GLY A 31 7.74 2.49 -2.34
CA GLY A 31 8.61 1.51 -2.99
C GLY A 31 7.86 0.27 -3.48
N VAL A 32 6.63 0.04 -2.98
CA VAL A 32 5.91 -1.21 -3.25
C VAL A 32 5.45 -1.32 -4.71
N VAL A 33 5.17 -0.20 -5.38
CA VAL A 33 4.66 -0.19 -6.76
C VAL A 33 5.68 -0.68 -7.79
N PRO A 34 6.93 -0.17 -7.84
CA PRO A 34 7.93 -0.71 -8.76
C PRO A 34 8.25 -2.18 -8.47
N VAL A 35 8.27 -2.57 -7.20
CA VAL A 35 8.45 -3.98 -6.79
C VAL A 35 7.32 -4.84 -7.34
N VAL A 36 6.06 -4.45 -7.14
CA VAL A 36 4.89 -5.19 -7.64
C VAL A 36 4.90 -5.26 -9.16
N ARG A 37 5.23 -4.17 -9.86
CA ARG A 37 5.35 -4.16 -11.33
C ARG A 37 6.32 -5.23 -11.81
N ARG A 38 7.52 -5.30 -11.23
CA ARG A 38 8.53 -6.32 -11.55
C ARG A 38 8.08 -7.74 -11.20
N LEU A 39 7.31 -7.91 -10.12
CA LEU A 39 6.76 -9.23 -9.75
C LEU A 39 5.69 -9.68 -10.76
N LEU A 40 4.83 -8.76 -11.21
CA LEU A 40 3.83 -9.04 -12.25
C LEU A 40 4.48 -9.38 -13.59
N ASP A 41 5.53 -8.66 -13.99
CA ASP A 41 6.32 -8.96 -15.20
C ASP A 41 6.99 -10.35 -15.14
N LYS A 42 7.32 -10.82 -13.93
CA LYS A 42 7.85 -12.18 -13.68
C LYS A 42 6.76 -13.26 -13.59
N GLY A 43 5.49 -12.90 -13.80
CA GLY A 43 4.34 -13.79 -13.87
C GLY A 43 3.57 -13.96 -12.55
N LEU A 44 3.73 -13.05 -11.58
CA LEU A 44 2.89 -13.05 -10.37
C LEU A 44 1.42 -12.76 -10.75
N PRO A 45 0.42 -13.49 -10.20
CA PRO A 45 -0.97 -13.16 -10.43
C PRO A 45 -1.33 -11.76 -9.91
N LEU A 46 -2.16 -11.03 -10.66
CA LEU A 46 -2.58 -9.66 -10.33
C LEU A 46 -3.13 -9.53 -8.90
N SER A 47 -3.96 -10.47 -8.47
CA SER A 47 -4.56 -10.50 -7.13
C SER A 47 -3.50 -10.60 -6.03
N CYS A 48 -2.46 -11.41 -6.25
CA CYS A 48 -1.35 -11.52 -5.30
C CYS A 48 -0.53 -10.22 -5.26
N GLY A 49 -0.30 -9.61 -6.43
CA GLY A 49 0.38 -8.33 -6.55
C GLY A 49 -0.33 -7.21 -5.79
N ILE A 50 -1.65 -7.05 -5.98
CA ILE A 50 -2.45 -6.02 -5.30
C ILE A 50 -2.54 -6.30 -3.80
N THR A 51 -2.70 -7.55 -3.39
CA THR A 51 -2.75 -7.90 -1.96
C THR A 51 -1.45 -7.55 -1.26
N TYR A 52 -0.31 -7.92 -1.85
CA TYR A 52 1.01 -7.53 -1.35
C TYR A 52 1.19 -5.99 -1.37
N MET A 53 0.74 -5.33 -2.44
CA MET A 53 0.81 -3.87 -2.60
C MET A 53 0.15 -3.12 -1.44
N LEU A 54 -1.03 -3.60 -1.00
CA LEU A 54 -1.81 -3.00 0.07
C LEU A 54 -1.37 -3.48 1.46
N ALA A 55 -0.97 -4.74 1.60
CA ALA A 55 -0.61 -5.34 2.88
C ALA A 55 0.80 -4.93 3.35
N SER A 56 1.77 -4.83 2.44
CA SER A 56 3.19 -4.54 2.76
C SER A 56 3.39 -3.37 3.73
N PRO A 57 2.83 -2.16 3.48
CA PRO A 57 3.03 -1.04 4.40
C PRO A 57 2.28 -1.22 5.74
N ILE A 58 1.22 -2.02 5.79
CA ILE A 58 0.41 -2.26 7.00
C ILE A 58 1.07 -3.26 7.94
N VAL A 59 1.53 -4.41 7.41
CA VAL A 59 2.14 -5.48 8.21
C VAL A 59 3.63 -5.24 8.48
N ASN A 60 4.14 -4.06 8.12
CA ASN A 60 5.53 -3.68 8.29
C ASN A 60 5.88 -3.62 9.80
N PRO A 61 6.92 -4.34 10.26
CA PRO A 61 7.37 -4.29 11.65
C PRO A 61 7.68 -2.86 12.14
N LEU A 62 8.21 -2.00 11.27
CA LEU A 62 8.52 -0.60 11.62
C LEU A 62 7.24 0.19 11.94
N VAL A 63 6.17 -0.07 11.20
CA VAL A 63 4.84 0.53 11.42
C VAL A 63 4.19 -0.02 12.70
N ALA A 64 4.44 -1.30 13.02
CA ALA A 64 4.05 -1.89 14.31
C ALA A 64 4.64 -1.11 15.48
N ILE A 65 5.95 -0.90 15.42
CA ILE A 65 6.73 -0.27 16.49
C ILE A 65 6.33 1.20 16.63
N SER A 66 6.16 1.93 15.52
CA SER A 66 5.71 3.33 15.57
C SER A 66 4.29 3.47 16.12
N THR A 67 3.38 2.58 15.73
CA THR A 67 2.00 2.56 16.27
C THR A 67 1.98 2.27 17.76
N PHE A 68 2.76 1.29 18.20
CA PHE A 68 2.89 0.96 19.61
C PHE A 68 3.47 2.14 20.42
N ALA A 69 4.48 2.83 19.87
CA ALA A 69 5.10 3.98 20.50
C ALA A 69 4.15 5.19 20.57
N ALA A 70 3.37 5.46 19.52
CA ALA A 70 2.46 6.59 19.45
C ALA A 70 1.27 6.46 20.43
N PHE A 71 0.76 5.23 20.63
CA PHE A 71 -0.42 4.99 21.47
C PHE A 71 -0.09 4.48 22.89
N ARG A 72 1.11 4.74 23.43
CA ARG A 72 1.56 4.24 24.74
C ARG A 72 0.58 4.49 25.90
N GLY A 73 -0.16 5.60 25.87
CA GLY A 73 -1.15 5.94 26.90
C GLY A 73 -2.58 5.44 26.63
N GLN A 74 -2.82 4.70 25.54
CA GLN A 74 -4.17 4.37 25.08
C GLN A 74 -4.26 2.91 24.59
N GLN A 75 -3.89 1.92 25.42
CA GLN A 75 -3.85 0.50 25.03
C GLN A 75 -2.99 0.22 23.77
N PRO A 76 -1.67 0.50 23.82
CA PRO A 76 -0.80 0.47 22.64
C PRO A 76 -0.78 -0.89 21.93
N GLY A 77 -0.80 -1.99 22.69
CA GLY A 77 -0.83 -3.34 22.11
C GLY A 77 -2.10 -3.62 21.30
N ALA A 78 -3.27 -3.24 21.85
CA ALA A 78 -4.55 -3.44 21.19
C ALA A 78 -4.64 -2.67 19.87
N ASN A 79 -4.26 -1.38 19.86
CA ASN A 79 -4.36 -0.56 18.66
C ASN A 79 -3.43 -1.01 17.54
N THR A 80 -2.21 -1.43 17.90
CA THR A 80 -1.26 -1.96 16.91
C THR A 80 -1.80 -3.23 16.27
N VAL A 81 -2.32 -4.16 17.09
CA VAL A 81 -2.93 -5.39 16.58
C VAL A 81 -4.16 -5.10 15.72
N ILE A 82 -5.03 -4.19 16.17
CA ILE A 82 -6.21 -3.75 15.42
C ILE A 82 -5.77 -3.21 14.06
N ARG A 83 -4.84 -2.25 13.99
CA ARG A 83 -4.33 -1.67 12.74
C ARG A 83 -3.82 -2.74 11.78
N MET A 84 -2.96 -3.64 12.27
CA MET A 84 -2.36 -4.70 11.46
C MET A 84 -3.39 -5.68 10.94
N VAL A 85 -4.25 -6.19 11.83
CA VAL A 85 -5.23 -7.21 11.49
C VAL A 85 -6.30 -6.62 10.58
N SER A 86 -6.86 -5.45 10.91
CA SER A 86 -7.90 -4.83 10.07
C SER A 86 -7.35 -4.48 8.70
N GLY A 87 -6.17 -3.87 8.61
CA GLY A 87 -5.58 -3.54 7.32
C GLY A 87 -5.20 -4.79 6.51
N TYR A 88 -4.67 -5.84 7.15
CA TYR A 88 -4.41 -7.10 6.46
C TYR A 88 -5.70 -7.75 5.92
N VAL A 89 -6.77 -7.78 6.72
CA VAL A 89 -8.09 -8.28 6.30
C VAL A 89 -8.60 -7.49 5.11
N VAL A 90 -8.53 -6.16 5.14
CA VAL A 90 -8.95 -5.30 4.02
C VAL A 90 -8.12 -5.61 2.77
N ALA A 91 -6.80 -5.75 2.88
CA ALA A 91 -5.93 -6.07 1.76
C ALA A 91 -6.30 -7.42 1.11
N VAL A 92 -6.57 -8.45 1.92
CA VAL A 92 -6.99 -9.77 1.44
C VAL A 92 -8.37 -9.71 0.79
N LEU A 93 -9.34 -9.00 1.38
CA LEU A 93 -10.68 -8.85 0.81
C LEU A 93 -10.63 -8.17 -0.57
N VAL A 94 -9.86 -7.09 -0.69
CA VAL A 94 -9.65 -6.40 -1.98
C VAL A 94 -8.94 -7.32 -2.97
N GLY A 95 -7.90 -8.02 -2.54
CA GLY A 95 -7.19 -9.02 -3.36
C GLY A 95 -8.10 -10.12 -3.92
N LEU A 96 -8.98 -10.65 -3.07
CA LEU A 96 -9.98 -11.65 -3.46
C LEU A 96 -11.04 -11.07 -4.39
N ALA A 97 -11.51 -9.85 -4.14
CA ALA A 97 -12.44 -9.17 -5.04
C ALA A 97 -11.82 -8.99 -6.44
N VAL A 98 -10.56 -8.56 -6.50
CA VAL A 98 -9.81 -8.41 -7.76
C VAL A 98 -9.55 -9.76 -8.43
N SER A 99 -9.44 -10.86 -7.68
CA SER A 99 -9.29 -12.21 -8.27
C SER A 99 -10.47 -12.67 -9.12
N ARG A 100 -11.63 -12.03 -8.98
CA ARG A 100 -12.82 -12.29 -9.78
C ARG A 100 -12.97 -11.37 -10.99
N LEU A 101 -12.08 -10.39 -11.14
CA LEU A 101 -12.12 -9.41 -12.22
C LEU A 101 -11.07 -9.73 -13.30
N ASP A 102 -11.38 -9.37 -14.55
CA ASP A 102 -10.45 -9.56 -15.67
C ASP A 102 -9.22 -8.67 -15.53
N PRO A 103 -7.99 -9.24 -15.54
CA PRO A 103 -6.76 -8.46 -15.45
C PRO A 103 -6.61 -7.39 -16.54
N ALA A 104 -7.15 -7.65 -17.74
CA ALA A 104 -7.15 -6.73 -18.88
C ALA A 104 -7.95 -5.44 -18.63
N ARG A 105 -8.94 -5.48 -17.71
CA ARG A 105 -9.71 -4.28 -17.32
C ARG A 105 -8.99 -3.43 -16.27
N ILE A 106 -8.04 -4.02 -15.54
CA ILE A 106 -7.40 -3.40 -14.38
C ILE A 106 -5.99 -2.87 -14.70
N LEU A 107 -5.16 -3.68 -15.37
CA LEU A 107 -3.78 -3.32 -15.69
C LEU A 107 -3.71 -2.30 -16.83
N SER A 108 -2.82 -1.31 -16.70
CA SER A 108 -2.48 -0.42 -17.81
C SER A 108 -1.84 -1.22 -18.95
N THR A 109 -2.10 -0.83 -20.20
CA THR A 109 -1.69 -1.55 -21.42
C THR A 109 -0.18 -1.78 -21.57
N GLY A 110 0.65 -1.15 -20.73
CA GLY A 110 2.09 -1.37 -20.67
C GLY A 110 2.58 -2.51 -19.77
N VAL A 111 1.69 -3.13 -18.98
CA VAL A 111 2.02 -4.16 -17.97
C VAL A 111 1.39 -5.52 -18.30
N LEU A 112 0.58 -5.59 -19.36
CA LEU A 112 0.05 -6.87 -19.83
C LEU A 112 1.19 -7.69 -20.46
N PRO A 113 1.25 -9.01 -20.22
CA PRO A 113 2.14 -9.91 -20.94
C PRO A 113 1.62 -10.08 -22.38
N SER A 114 1.72 -9.04 -23.19
CA SER A 114 1.64 -9.17 -24.64
C SER A 114 2.93 -9.84 -25.09
N SER A 115 2.83 -11.15 -25.28
CA SER A 115 3.62 -11.85 -26.29
C SER A 115 3.64 -10.97 -27.55
N SER A 116 4.83 -10.57 -27.99
CA SER A 116 5.05 -9.84 -29.25
C SER A 116 4.70 -8.34 -29.32
N ARG A 117 5.14 -7.51 -28.35
CA ARG A 117 5.46 -6.10 -28.68
C ARG A 117 6.74 -5.64 -28.00
N ARG A 118 7.83 -5.78 -28.74
CA ARG A 118 9.13 -5.12 -28.56
C ARG A 118 8.87 -3.62 -28.41
N ARG A 119 8.72 -3.13 -27.18
CA ARG A 119 8.88 -1.69 -26.92
C ARG A 119 10.30 -1.35 -27.37
N PRO A 120 10.53 -0.25 -28.10
CA PRO A 120 11.87 0.31 -28.19
C PRO A 120 12.18 0.90 -26.82
N SER A 121 12.50 0.03 -25.86
CA SER A 121 13.21 0.44 -24.67
C SER A 121 14.52 1.00 -25.17
N LEU A 122 14.65 2.31 -25.00
CA LEU A 122 15.88 3.07 -25.01
C LEU A 122 17.04 2.14 -24.65
N ARG A 123 18.00 2.02 -25.58
CA ARG A 123 19.15 1.12 -25.54
C ARG A 123 19.66 0.89 -24.10
N ILE A 124 19.26 -0.24 -23.52
CA ILE A 124 20.15 -0.94 -22.60
C ILE A 124 21.31 -1.36 -23.50
N ALA A 125 22.46 -0.74 -23.31
CA ALA A 125 23.72 -1.27 -23.78
C ALA A 125 23.70 -2.77 -23.48
N ALA A 126 23.76 -3.56 -24.55
CA ALA A 126 23.64 -5.01 -24.50
C ALA A 126 24.30 -5.56 -23.23
N MET A 127 23.51 -6.21 -22.37
CA MET A 127 24.09 -7.27 -21.57
C MET A 127 24.73 -8.23 -22.58
N PRO A 128 26.05 -8.47 -22.52
CA PRO A 128 26.64 -9.51 -23.34
C PRO A 128 25.89 -10.79 -23.05
N GLU A 129 25.44 -11.41 -24.13
CA GLU A 129 24.97 -12.78 -24.20
C GLU A 129 25.81 -13.64 -23.26
N ALA A 130 25.17 -14.36 -22.34
CA ALA A 130 25.87 -15.18 -21.37
C ALA A 130 26.84 -16.14 -22.09
N PRO A 131 28.17 -16.04 -21.89
CA PRO A 131 29.02 -17.20 -22.07
C PRO A 131 28.67 -18.18 -20.94
N GLY A 132 28.72 -19.47 -21.24
CA GLY A 132 28.29 -20.55 -20.37
C GLY A 132 28.90 -20.57 -18.97
N LEU A 133 28.37 -21.50 -18.16
CA LEU A 133 28.92 -22.03 -16.90
C LEU A 133 30.15 -21.27 -16.34
N GLY A 134 29.94 -20.43 -15.32
CA GLY A 134 30.99 -20.21 -14.31
C GLY A 134 31.54 -18.80 -14.08
N ALA A 135 31.00 -17.73 -14.68
CA ALA A 135 31.47 -16.38 -14.32
C ALA A 135 30.90 -15.94 -12.96
N ARG A 136 31.68 -16.14 -11.88
CA ARG A 136 31.44 -15.48 -10.59
C ARG A 136 31.60 -13.97 -10.79
N THR A 137 30.51 -13.29 -11.17
CA THR A 137 30.44 -11.83 -11.09
C THR A 137 30.83 -11.40 -9.68
N GLY A 138 31.83 -10.53 -9.57
CA GLY A 138 32.33 -10.07 -8.29
C GLY A 138 31.20 -9.47 -7.46
N PHE A 139 31.23 -9.64 -6.13
CA PHE A 139 30.23 -9.07 -5.22
C PHE A 139 30.00 -7.58 -5.51
N PHE A 140 31.06 -6.86 -5.84
CA PHE A 140 31.02 -5.44 -6.21
C PHE A 140 30.21 -5.15 -7.49
N GLN A 141 30.36 -5.96 -8.54
CA GLN A 141 29.57 -5.81 -9.77
C GLN A 141 28.10 -6.17 -9.56
N ARG A 142 27.81 -7.16 -8.69
CA ARG A 142 26.43 -7.48 -8.31
C ARG A 142 25.80 -6.35 -7.49
N LEU A 143 26.56 -5.74 -6.58
CA LEU A 143 26.11 -4.62 -5.78
C LEU A 143 25.85 -3.39 -6.66
N ILE A 144 26.76 -3.05 -7.57
CA ILE A 144 26.58 -1.96 -8.54
C ILE A 144 25.35 -2.21 -9.42
N GLY A 145 25.20 -3.43 -9.94
CA GLY A 145 24.03 -3.81 -10.73
C GLY A 145 22.72 -3.72 -9.93
N ALA A 146 22.73 -4.09 -8.64
CA ALA A 146 21.56 -3.96 -7.77
C ALA A 146 21.22 -2.49 -7.49
N VAL A 147 22.23 -1.63 -7.28
CA VAL A 147 22.05 -0.20 -7.04
C VAL A 147 21.52 0.50 -8.29
N GLN A 148 22.09 0.27 -9.46
CA GLN A 148 21.61 0.84 -10.72
C GLN A 148 20.15 0.45 -10.99
N LEU A 149 19.84 -0.83 -10.79
CA LEU A 149 18.50 -1.36 -10.97
C LEU A 149 17.49 -0.75 -9.96
N ALA A 150 17.92 -0.43 -8.74
CA ALA A 150 17.07 0.25 -7.75
C ALA A 150 16.88 1.74 -8.10
N SER A 151 17.94 2.41 -8.55
CA SER A 151 17.89 3.81 -8.98
C SER A 151 16.97 4.01 -10.17
N ASP A 152 17.05 3.15 -11.18
CA ASP A 152 16.19 3.24 -12.37
C ASP A 152 14.70 3.12 -12.01
N ASP A 153 14.34 2.20 -11.11
CA ASP A 153 12.98 2.06 -10.59
C ASP A 153 12.49 3.30 -9.84
N PHE A 154 13.39 3.88 -9.03
CA PHE A 154 13.09 5.07 -8.26
C PHE A 154 12.86 6.27 -9.18
N ILE A 155 13.73 6.48 -10.17
CA ILE A 155 13.60 7.59 -11.14
C ILE A 155 12.33 7.45 -11.99
N ASP A 156 11.99 6.23 -12.43
CA ASP A 156 10.75 5.95 -13.17
C ASP A 156 9.49 6.33 -12.38
N THR A 157 9.54 6.31 -11.05
CA THR A 157 8.41 6.62 -10.16
C THR A 157 8.52 7.99 -9.48
N ALA A 158 9.70 8.61 -9.48
CA ALA A 158 9.99 9.85 -8.78
C ALA A 158 9.11 11.02 -9.21
N MET A 159 8.82 11.16 -10.51
CA MET A 159 7.97 12.24 -11.02
C MET A 159 6.56 12.19 -10.41
N TYR A 160 5.95 10.99 -10.34
CA TYR A 160 4.61 10.80 -9.77
C TYR A 160 4.60 11.05 -8.27
N PHE A 161 5.67 10.64 -7.58
CA PHE A 161 5.86 10.93 -6.16
C PHE A 161 6.01 12.44 -5.89
N MET A 162 6.83 13.16 -6.68
CA MET A 162 7.02 14.60 -6.53
C MET A 162 5.73 15.37 -6.76
N LEU A 163 4.94 14.99 -7.78
CA LEU A 163 3.62 15.59 -8.03
C LEU A 163 2.69 15.38 -6.83
N GLY A 164 2.65 14.17 -6.28
CA GLY A 164 1.85 13.87 -5.10
C GLY A 164 2.28 14.66 -3.85
N ALA A 165 3.59 14.72 -3.59
CA ALA A 165 4.17 15.45 -2.46
C ALA A 165 3.93 16.97 -2.56
N ALA A 166 4.06 17.55 -3.76
CA ALA A 166 3.80 18.96 -3.99
C ALA A 166 2.34 19.31 -3.67
N VAL A 167 1.39 18.53 -4.18
CA VAL A 167 -0.04 18.76 -3.89
C VAL A 167 -0.32 18.63 -2.39
N ALA A 168 0.21 17.60 -1.73
CA ALA A 168 0.01 17.40 -0.30
C ALA A 168 0.57 18.56 0.56
N SER A 169 1.73 19.12 0.19
CA SER A 169 2.31 20.26 0.91
C SER A 169 1.44 21.51 0.86
N VAL A 170 0.77 21.76 -0.27
CA VAL A 170 -0.15 22.90 -0.42
C VAL A 170 -1.40 22.70 0.42
N PHE A 171 -1.94 21.48 0.47
CA PHE A 171 -3.09 21.17 1.32
C PHE A 171 -2.75 21.25 2.82
N ASN A 172 -1.57 20.79 3.22
CA ASN A 172 -1.14 20.80 4.62
C ASN A 172 -0.97 22.22 5.21
N THR A 173 -0.62 23.21 4.39
CA THR A 173 -0.47 24.60 4.83
C THR A 173 -1.75 25.41 4.74
N ALA A 174 -2.73 24.97 3.93
CA ALA A 174 -3.95 25.72 3.66
C ALA A 174 -5.17 25.30 4.50
N VAL A 175 -5.18 24.12 5.12
CA VAL A 175 -6.36 23.59 5.82
C VAL A 175 -6.28 23.86 7.33
N ASP A 176 -7.16 24.73 7.82
CA ASP A 176 -7.31 25.00 9.25
C ASP A 176 -8.10 23.86 9.93
N GLN A 177 -7.52 23.28 10.99
CA GLN A 177 -8.12 22.16 11.73
C GLN A 177 -9.46 22.53 12.38
N ARG A 178 -9.74 23.84 12.56
CA ARG A 178 -10.99 24.34 13.15
C ARG A 178 -12.25 23.99 12.36
N ILE A 179 -12.13 23.82 11.04
CA ILE A 179 -13.26 23.47 10.15
C ILE A 179 -13.73 22.02 10.39
N ILE A 180 -12.90 21.19 11.04
CA ILE A 180 -13.10 19.74 11.13
C ILE A 180 -13.77 19.33 12.45
N LEU A 181 -13.72 20.16 13.50
CA LEU A 181 -14.33 19.85 14.81
C LEU A 181 -15.84 19.53 14.78
N PRO A 182 -16.68 20.19 13.96
CA PRO A 182 -18.10 19.87 13.87
C PRO A 182 -18.38 18.44 13.35
N LEU A 183 -17.45 17.87 12.59
CA LEU A 183 -17.59 16.53 11.99
C LEU A 183 -17.37 15.40 13.02
N ALA A 184 -16.82 15.70 14.19
CA ALA A 184 -16.59 14.74 15.28
C ALA A 184 -17.89 14.30 15.99
N SER A 185 -19.02 14.97 15.71
CA SER A 185 -20.29 14.77 16.42
C SER A 185 -21.01 13.46 16.07
N SER A 186 -20.84 12.93 14.86
CA SER A 186 -21.42 11.63 14.47
C SER A 186 -20.32 10.59 14.21
N PRO A 187 -20.48 9.33 14.67
CA PRO A 187 -19.47 8.29 14.51
C PRO A 187 -19.08 8.02 13.05
N VAL A 188 -20.07 8.04 12.15
CA VAL A 188 -19.87 7.77 10.71
C VAL A 188 -19.14 8.92 10.03
N LEU A 189 -19.55 10.16 10.30
CA LEU A 189 -18.92 11.34 9.72
C LEU A 189 -17.49 11.53 10.24
N SER A 190 -17.24 11.17 11.51
CA SER A 190 -15.89 11.18 12.09
C SER A 190 -14.94 10.23 11.36
N VAL A 191 -15.39 9.01 11.09
CA VAL A 191 -14.62 8.00 10.33
C VAL A 191 -14.36 8.51 8.91
N ALA A 192 -15.39 8.98 8.21
CA ALA A 192 -15.26 9.50 6.85
C ALA A 192 -14.30 10.71 6.79
N ALA A 193 -14.44 11.65 7.72
CA ALA A 193 -13.57 12.83 7.82
C ALA A 193 -12.12 12.43 8.03
N MET A 194 -11.86 11.52 8.98
CA MET A 194 -10.51 11.02 9.25
C MET A 194 -9.90 10.31 8.03
N MET A 195 -10.66 9.52 7.30
CA MET A 195 -10.17 8.87 6.08
C MET A 195 -9.84 9.89 4.98
N VAL A 196 -10.67 10.92 4.80
CA VAL A 196 -10.42 12.01 3.84
C VAL A 196 -9.16 12.79 4.22
N ILE A 197 -9.01 13.13 5.50
CA ILE A 197 -7.81 13.82 6.00
C ILE A 197 -6.59 12.96 5.74
N SER A 198 -6.63 11.66 6.06
CA SER A 198 -5.53 10.73 5.77
C SER A 198 -5.14 10.72 4.29
N ALA A 199 -6.13 10.75 3.39
CA ALA A 199 -5.91 10.75 1.95
C ALA A 199 -5.17 12.02 1.46
N ILE A 200 -5.45 13.15 2.12
CA ILE A 200 -4.94 14.47 1.77
C ILE A 200 -3.55 14.72 2.38
N LEU A 201 -3.34 14.35 3.65
CA LEU A 201 -2.08 14.62 4.34
C LEU A 201 -0.88 13.83 3.77
N THR A 202 -1.16 12.71 3.07
CA THR A 202 -0.17 11.79 2.46
C THR A 202 1.04 11.53 3.36
N LEU A 203 0.77 11.13 4.60
CA LEU A 203 1.82 10.86 5.57
C LEU A 203 2.43 9.48 5.34
N CYS A 204 3.73 9.35 5.59
CA CYS A 204 4.35 8.03 5.64
C CYS A 204 3.72 7.20 6.77
N SER A 205 3.47 5.93 6.49
CA SER A 205 2.92 4.93 7.43
C SER A 205 3.62 4.79 8.80
N THR A 206 4.82 5.34 8.98
CA THR A 206 5.49 5.41 10.29
C THR A 206 5.09 6.64 11.09
N SER A 207 4.98 7.79 10.42
CA SER A 207 4.73 9.10 11.03
C SER A 207 3.24 9.35 11.26
N ASP A 208 2.39 8.71 10.47
CA ASP A 208 0.93 8.81 10.56
C ASP A 208 0.39 8.46 11.95
N ALA A 209 1.01 7.49 12.64
CA ALA A 209 0.65 7.03 13.97
C ALA A 209 0.73 8.15 15.01
N PHE A 210 1.80 8.95 14.94
CA PHE A 210 2.01 10.06 15.86
C PHE A 210 0.99 11.16 15.62
N ILE A 211 0.69 11.48 14.35
CA ILE A 211 -0.34 12.46 14.01
C ILE A 211 -1.72 11.97 14.45
N ALA A 212 -2.07 10.72 14.15
CA ALA A 212 -3.35 10.13 14.55
C ALA A 212 -3.56 10.13 16.06
N ALA A 213 -2.51 9.90 16.84
CA ALA A 213 -2.57 9.93 18.30
C ALA A 213 -2.94 11.32 18.86
N THR A 214 -2.62 12.41 18.14
CA THR A 214 -2.96 13.78 18.54
C THR A 214 -4.42 14.15 18.32
N PHE A 215 -5.17 13.41 17.49
CA PHE A 215 -6.60 13.66 17.23
C PHE A 215 -7.50 13.14 18.36
N VAL A 216 -7.21 13.53 19.61
CA VAL A 216 -7.92 13.08 20.82
C VAL A 216 -9.40 13.45 20.83
N ALA A 217 -9.80 14.48 20.08
CA ALA A 217 -11.20 14.86 19.89
C ALA A 217 -12.01 13.85 19.07
N PHE A 218 -11.35 12.95 18.32
CA PHE A 218 -12.00 11.95 17.49
C PHE A 218 -12.07 10.59 18.18
N PRO A 219 -13.18 9.84 17.98
CA PRO A 219 -13.34 8.53 18.57
C PRO A 219 -12.28 7.57 18.02
N MET A 220 -11.89 6.58 18.84
CA MET A 220 -10.81 5.66 18.51
C MET A 220 -10.98 4.92 17.18
N PRO A 221 -12.20 4.45 16.80
CA PRO A 221 -12.45 3.86 15.49
C PRO A 221 -12.11 4.77 14.31
N ALA A 222 -12.34 6.09 14.43
CA ALA A 222 -12.01 7.06 13.37
C ALA A 222 -10.49 7.23 13.23
N ARG A 223 -9.76 7.25 14.34
CA ARG A 223 -8.28 7.28 14.34
C ARG A 223 -7.68 6.00 13.77
N MET A 224 -8.29 4.84 14.00
CA MET A 224 -7.85 3.59 13.35
C MET A 224 -8.16 3.59 11.85
N ALA A 225 -9.32 4.12 11.44
CA ALA A 225 -9.68 4.25 10.03
C ALA A 225 -8.64 5.11 9.27
N PHE A 226 -8.17 6.20 9.88
CA PHE A 226 -7.06 7.01 9.38
C PHE A 226 -5.79 6.15 9.15
N LEU A 227 -5.36 5.39 10.16
CA LEU A 227 -4.11 4.60 10.13
C LEU A 227 -4.15 3.37 9.21
N VAL A 228 -5.34 2.88 8.89
CA VAL A 228 -5.54 1.77 7.95
C VAL A 228 -5.66 2.30 6.52
N PHE A 229 -6.43 3.39 6.32
CA PHE A 229 -6.70 3.91 4.99
C PHE A 229 -5.48 4.57 4.36
N GLY A 230 -4.76 5.44 5.08
CA GLY A 230 -3.64 6.22 4.53
C GLY A 230 -2.58 5.38 3.81
N PRO A 231 -1.98 4.37 4.45
CA PRO A 231 -0.96 3.53 3.83
C PRO A 231 -1.46 2.71 2.64
N MET A 232 -2.78 2.52 2.50
CA MET A 232 -3.42 1.81 1.40
C MET A 232 -3.80 2.74 0.25
N PHE A 233 -4.20 3.96 0.54
CA PHE A 233 -4.66 4.92 -0.44
C PHE A 233 -4.57 6.36 0.07
N ASP A 234 -3.78 7.16 -0.63
CA ASP A 234 -3.67 8.60 -0.45
C ASP A 234 -3.44 9.26 -1.83
N LEU A 235 -3.31 10.59 -1.86
CA LEU A 235 -3.09 11.32 -3.11
C LEU A 235 -1.78 10.92 -3.81
N LYS A 236 -0.72 10.62 -3.06
CA LYS A 236 0.58 10.18 -3.60
C LYS A 236 0.46 8.78 -4.21
N LEU A 237 -0.18 7.85 -3.52
CA LEU A 237 -0.45 6.48 -3.94
C LEU A 237 -1.42 6.45 -5.12
N PHE A 238 -2.36 7.39 -5.20
CA PHE A 238 -3.21 7.53 -6.40
C PHE A 238 -2.37 7.74 -7.65
N PHE A 239 -1.42 8.69 -7.62
CA PHE A 239 -0.52 8.93 -8.74
C PHE A 239 0.41 7.75 -8.99
N LEU A 240 0.96 7.15 -7.94
CA LEU A 240 1.88 6.02 -8.06
C LEU A 240 1.18 4.77 -8.63
N TYR A 241 -0.03 4.45 -8.17
CA TYR A 241 -0.84 3.35 -8.69
C TYR A 241 -1.25 3.57 -10.14
N SER A 242 -1.39 4.82 -10.58
CA SER A 242 -1.68 5.14 -11.98
C SER A 242 -0.56 4.75 -12.95
N ALA A 243 0.67 4.53 -12.46
CA ALA A 243 1.76 3.98 -13.25
C ALA A 243 1.59 2.48 -13.55
N LEU A 244 0.84 1.75 -12.71
CA LEU A 244 0.62 0.30 -12.82
C LEU A 244 -0.78 -0.06 -13.35
N LEU A 245 -1.80 0.63 -12.83
CA LEU A 245 -3.21 0.35 -13.04
C LEU A 245 -3.84 1.44 -13.91
N LYS A 246 -4.92 1.10 -14.64
CA LYS A 246 -5.70 2.12 -15.36
C LYS A 246 -6.28 3.12 -14.36
N LYS A 247 -6.35 4.41 -14.69
CA LYS A 247 -6.94 5.45 -13.82
C LYS A 247 -8.32 5.05 -13.26
N ARG A 248 -9.18 4.45 -14.10
CA ARG A 248 -10.50 3.93 -13.68
C ARG A 248 -10.38 2.87 -12.58
N ALA A 249 -9.42 1.96 -12.68
CA ALA A 249 -9.18 0.93 -11.68
C ALA A 249 -8.62 1.52 -10.37
N VAL A 250 -7.76 2.54 -10.44
CA VAL A 250 -7.27 3.25 -9.24
C VAL A 250 -8.41 3.96 -8.50
N VAL A 251 -9.31 4.64 -9.23
CA VAL A 251 -10.48 5.29 -8.63
C VAL A 251 -11.41 4.26 -7.98
N LEU A 252 -11.71 3.16 -8.68
CA LEU A 252 -12.54 2.07 -8.13
C LEU A 252 -11.89 1.42 -6.90
N LEU A 253 -10.56 1.25 -6.92
CA LEU A 253 -9.79 0.77 -5.77
C LEU A 253 -9.93 1.73 -4.58
N GLY A 254 -9.77 3.04 -4.79
CA GLY A 254 -9.93 4.05 -3.75
C GLY A 254 -11.33 4.07 -3.15
N ILE A 255 -12.38 4.05 -3.99
CA ILE A 255 -13.78 3.98 -3.54
C ILE A 255 -14.03 2.67 -2.78
N GLY A 256 -13.56 1.54 -3.31
CA GLY A 256 -13.71 0.24 -2.66
C GLY A 256 -13.03 0.20 -1.29
N LEU A 257 -11.80 0.70 -1.18
CA LEU A 257 -11.09 0.83 0.09
C LEU A 257 -11.82 1.76 1.06
N PHE A 258 -12.33 2.89 0.57
CA PHE A 258 -13.08 3.84 1.39
C PHE A 258 -14.32 3.19 2.01
N LEU A 259 -15.09 2.45 1.20
CA LEU A 259 -16.29 1.75 1.66
C LEU A 259 -15.96 0.60 2.61
N ILE A 260 -14.97 -0.25 2.28
CA ILE A 260 -14.62 -1.41 3.11
C ILE A 260 -14.04 -0.97 4.45
N VAL A 261 -13.07 -0.04 4.45
CA VAL A 261 -12.46 0.48 5.69
C VAL A 261 -13.49 1.25 6.51
N GLY A 262 -14.33 2.06 5.86
CA GLY A 262 -15.41 2.79 6.52
C GLY A 262 -16.42 1.85 7.19
N LEU A 263 -16.90 0.83 6.47
CA LEU A 263 -17.82 -0.18 7.02
C LEU A 263 -17.19 -0.94 8.19
N LEU A 264 -15.95 -1.41 8.03
CA LEU A 264 -15.24 -2.13 9.09
C LEU A 264 -15.05 -1.25 10.32
N SER A 265 -14.71 0.03 10.12
CA SER A 265 -14.46 0.97 11.22
C SER A 265 -15.72 1.43 11.92
N VAL A 266 -16.86 1.51 11.23
CA VAL A 266 -18.16 1.87 11.82
C VAL A 266 -18.84 0.68 12.47
N ALA A 267 -18.79 -0.50 11.86
CA ALA A 267 -19.54 -1.66 12.33
C ALA A 267 -18.77 -2.54 13.31
N LEU A 268 -17.48 -2.81 13.03
CA LEU A 268 -16.72 -3.83 13.76
C LEU A 268 -15.88 -3.24 14.90
N LEU A 269 -15.19 -2.13 14.65
CA LEU A 269 -14.29 -1.55 15.66
C LEU A 269 -15.01 -1.12 16.94
N PRO A 270 -16.20 -0.47 16.92
CA PRO A 270 -16.88 -0.08 18.15
C PRO A 270 -17.25 -1.29 19.02
N LEU A 271 -17.61 -2.43 18.41
CA LEU A 271 -17.90 -3.67 19.13
C LEU A 271 -16.64 -4.25 19.79
N ILE A 272 -15.50 -4.19 19.10
CA ILE A 272 -14.21 -4.62 19.65
C ILE A 272 -13.82 -3.73 20.83
N TYR A 273 -13.88 -2.41 20.68
CA TYR A 273 -13.57 -1.48 21.76
C TYR A 273 -14.53 -1.59 22.95
N ALA A 274 -15.81 -1.84 22.71
CA ALA A 274 -16.79 -2.09 23.78
C ALA A 274 -16.45 -3.35 24.59
N LYS A 275 -15.95 -4.41 23.95
CA LYS A 275 -15.49 -5.64 24.63
C LYS A 275 -14.16 -5.49 25.36
N MET A 276 -13.31 -4.54 24.98
CA MET A 276 -12.00 -4.30 25.62
C MET A 276 -12.09 -3.29 26.78
N GLY A 277 -13.17 -2.51 26.84
CA GLY A 277 -13.42 -1.51 27.89
C GLY A 277 -14.31 -2.00 29.04
N GLY A 278 -14.77 -3.26 28.99
CA GLY A 278 -15.42 -3.97 30.10
C GLY A 278 -14.47 -4.99 30.70
#